data_AF-A0A7S2TFA4-F1
#
_entry.id   AF-A0A7S2TFA4-F1
#
_cell.length_a   1.000
_cell.length_b   1.000
_cell.length_c   1.000
_cell.angle_alpha   90.00
_cell.angle_beta   90.00
_cell.angle_gamma   90.00
#
_symmetry.space_group_name_H-M   'P 1'
#
loop_
_entity.id
_entity.type
_entity.pdbx_description
1 polymer ?
#
loop_
_entity_poly.entity_id
_entity_poly.type
_entity_poly.pdbx_seq_one_letter_code
_entity_poly.pdbx_strand_id
1 'polypeptide(L)'
;MSEGKFSGVSSQIVAAKGVMQKILTENMLRMQERTKDKNYIKAVAEANEAAKRLDYTKIKNLQQKDREEATKLYKSSLEELWDCFDDNKDGVLSLEENGKLMKIYIEVSIEVTQQRIQENFTQGVMNTIPDGPRKAQLMEVARNVVSKVPSWIKKWTTKHFNTDDFRGRTLKTMDVNKDGKVEKEEFTSKFFEAVQDGIDYSEMSQEMSAHFLPMLQVEMFAVAYARMHAVCSLSPTAPVLLCSSRTKSTRCWHRNRGQCSREGSVRLSFFFLFLWLANMV
;
A
#
# COMPACT_ATOMS: atom_id res chain seq x y z
N MET A 1 -12.53 44.83 -13.37
CA MET A 1 -11.12 44.43 -13.48
C MET A 1 -10.75 43.60 -12.25
N SER A 2 -10.85 42.27 -12.35
CA SER A 2 -10.53 41.33 -11.25
C SER A 2 -9.82 40.08 -11.77
N GLU A 3 -8.91 40.24 -12.75
CA GLU A 3 -8.19 39.14 -13.40
C GLU A 3 -6.89 38.72 -12.68
N GLY A 4 -6.60 39.23 -11.48
CA GLY A 4 -5.30 39.05 -10.83
C GLY A 4 -5.16 37.96 -9.76
N LYS A 5 -6.22 37.26 -9.33
CA LYS A 5 -6.17 36.38 -8.14
C LYS A 5 -5.98 34.88 -8.40
N PHE A 6 -6.05 34.42 -9.65
CA PHE A 6 -5.99 32.97 -9.95
C PHE A 6 -4.58 32.38 -10.08
N SER A 7 -3.53 33.19 -10.23
CA SER A 7 -2.17 32.67 -10.45
C SER A 7 -1.50 32.11 -9.19
N GLY A 8 -1.85 32.60 -7.98
CA GLY A 8 -1.19 32.20 -6.73
C GLY A 8 -1.63 30.85 -6.16
N VAL A 9 -2.90 30.48 -6.33
CA VAL A 9 -3.44 29.22 -5.80
C VAL A 9 -2.79 28.02 -6.49
N SER A 10 -2.46 28.15 -7.77
CA SER A 10 -1.81 27.07 -8.52
C SER A 10 -0.37 26.81 -8.04
N SER A 11 0.40 27.83 -7.66
CA SER A 11 1.78 27.64 -7.22
C SER A 11 1.88 26.95 -5.86
N GLN A 12 0.98 27.28 -4.93
CA GLN A 12 0.96 26.69 -3.59
C GLN A 12 0.58 25.20 -3.63
N ILE A 13 -0.44 24.83 -4.43
CA ILE A 13 -0.83 23.43 -4.64
C ILE A 13 0.34 22.62 -5.25
N VAL A 14 1.06 23.20 -6.21
CA VAL A 14 2.22 22.55 -6.83
C VAL A 14 3.35 22.36 -5.81
N ALA A 15 3.63 23.37 -4.98
CA ALA A 15 4.62 23.27 -3.91
C ALA A 15 4.25 22.18 -2.90
N ALA A 16 2.99 22.17 -2.42
CA ALA A 16 2.48 21.17 -1.49
C ALA A 16 2.58 19.74 -2.06
N LYS A 17 2.25 19.57 -3.35
CA LYS A 17 2.42 18.28 -4.04
C LYS A 17 3.88 17.84 -4.07
N GLY A 18 4.81 18.74 -4.37
CA GLY A 18 6.25 18.45 -4.39
C GLY A 18 6.78 18.01 -3.01
N VAL A 19 6.40 18.73 -1.95
CA VAL A 19 6.77 18.37 -0.57
C VAL A 19 6.18 17.01 -0.18
N MET A 20 4.89 16.79 -0.46
CA MET A 20 4.23 15.52 -0.18
C MET A 20 4.87 14.34 -0.94
N GLN A 21 5.20 14.55 -2.22
CA GLN A 21 5.82 13.53 -3.05
C GLN A 21 7.19 13.14 -2.51
N LYS A 22 7.98 14.11 -2.06
CA LYS A 22 9.26 13.89 -1.40
C LYS A 22 9.08 13.04 -0.13
N ILE A 23 8.19 13.46 0.79
CA ILE A 23 7.92 12.72 2.04
C ILE A 23 7.55 11.27 1.74
N LEU A 24 6.58 11.04 0.85
CA LEU A 24 6.10 9.69 0.53
C LEU A 24 7.16 8.84 -0.16
N THR A 25 7.89 9.41 -1.12
CA THR A 25 8.94 8.68 -1.86
C THR A 25 10.09 8.26 -0.94
N GLU A 26 10.57 9.17 -0.09
CA GLU A 26 11.64 8.90 0.87
C GLU A 26 11.19 7.89 1.93
N ASN A 27 9.94 8.01 2.42
CA ASN A 27 9.42 7.08 3.43
C ASN A 27 9.34 5.66 2.87
N MET A 28 8.88 5.50 1.63
CA MET A 28 8.83 4.20 0.96
C MET A 28 10.23 3.59 0.74
N LEU A 29 11.22 4.38 0.33
CA LEU A 29 12.60 3.91 0.18
C LEU A 29 13.17 3.43 1.52
N ARG A 30 12.93 4.19 2.59
CA ARG A 30 13.36 3.82 3.94
C ARG A 30 12.70 2.54 4.41
N MET A 31 11.40 2.37 4.16
CA MET A 31 10.70 1.11 4.45
C MET A 31 11.34 -0.07 3.70
N GLN A 32 11.71 0.10 2.42
CA GLN A 32 12.46 -0.92 1.69
C GLN A 32 13.84 -1.21 2.31
N GLU A 33 14.57 -0.21 2.75
CA GLU A 33 15.86 -0.40 3.43
C GLU A 33 15.71 -1.12 4.77
N ARG A 34 14.67 -0.80 5.55
CA ARG A 34 14.34 -1.49 6.81
C ARG A 34 14.05 -2.97 6.58
N THR A 35 13.43 -3.36 5.46
CA THR A 35 13.24 -4.78 5.14
C THR A 35 14.55 -5.54 4.91
N LYS A 36 15.69 -4.84 4.79
CA LYS A 36 17.04 -5.43 4.72
C LYS A 36 17.77 -5.40 6.07
N ASP A 37 17.30 -4.63 7.04
CA ASP A 37 17.86 -4.57 8.38
C ASP A 37 17.46 -5.83 9.18
N LYS A 38 18.46 -6.63 9.55
CA LYS A 38 18.28 -7.87 10.33
C LYS A 38 17.58 -7.63 11.67
N ASN A 39 17.83 -6.49 12.32
CA ASN A 39 17.21 -6.16 13.60
C ASN A 39 15.72 -5.86 13.42
N TYR A 40 15.37 -5.10 12.38
CA TYR A 40 13.98 -4.83 12.05
C TYR A 40 13.22 -6.11 11.66
N ILE A 41 13.81 -6.95 10.80
CA ILE A 41 13.23 -8.26 10.42
C ILE A 41 12.97 -9.11 11.66
N LYS A 42 13.92 -9.17 12.60
CA LYS A 42 13.77 -9.91 13.86
C LYS A 42 12.63 -9.32 14.71
N ALA A 43 12.57 -8.00 14.86
CA ALA A 43 11.50 -7.33 15.61
C ALA A 43 10.12 -7.60 15.01
N VAL A 44 9.98 -7.55 13.68
CA VAL A 44 8.75 -7.89 12.97
C VAL A 44 8.36 -9.36 13.18
N ALA A 45 9.33 -10.28 13.09
CA ALA A 45 9.08 -11.70 13.33
C ALA A 45 8.58 -11.95 14.77
N GLU A 46 9.23 -11.34 15.77
CA GLU A 46 8.81 -11.44 17.16
C GLU A 46 7.41 -10.83 17.40
N ALA A 47 7.11 -9.70 16.78
CA ALA A 47 5.80 -9.06 16.88
C ALA A 47 4.70 -9.94 16.27
N ASN A 48 4.98 -10.57 15.12
CA ASN A 48 4.05 -11.52 14.49
C ASN A 48 3.83 -12.78 15.32
N GLU A 49 4.87 -13.33 15.96
CA GLU A 49 4.71 -14.48 16.88
C GLU A 49 3.90 -14.12 18.12
N ALA A 50 4.05 -12.90 18.65
CA ALA A 50 3.21 -12.40 19.75
C ALA A 50 1.75 -12.25 19.31
N ALA A 51 1.50 -11.69 18.13
CA ALA A 51 0.16 -11.49 17.60
C ALA A 51 -0.60 -12.81 17.35
N LYS A 52 0.10 -13.90 16.99
CA LYS A 52 -0.50 -15.25 16.93
C LYS A 52 -1.06 -15.72 18.27
N ARG A 53 -0.51 -15.19 19.38
CA ARG A 53 -0.98 -15.42 20.75
C ARG A 53 -1.97 -14.35 21.22
N LEU A 54 -2.51 -13.56 20.28
CA LEU A 54 -3.39 -12.42 20.52
C LEU A 54 -2.73 -11.29 21.34
N ASP A 55 -1.39 -11.24 21.41
CA ASP A 55 -0.65 -10.12 21.98
C ASP A 55 -0.20 -9.15 20.89
N TYR A 56 -0.93 -8.03 20.79
CA TYR A 56 -0.68 -6.98 19.80
C TYR A 56 0.25 -5.87 20.31
N THR A 57 0.78 -5.98 21.54
CA THR A 57 1.59 -4.93 22.16
C THR A 57 2.88 -4.68 21.37
N LYS A 58 3.55 -5.76 20.94
CA LYS A 58 4.79 -5.64 20.14
C LYS A 58 4.55 -4.98 18.79
N ILE A 59 3.43 -5.26 18.13
CA ILE A 59 3.05 -4.61 16.86
C ILE A 59 2.84 -3.12 17.10
N LYS A 60 2.06 -2.75 18.12
CA LYS A 60 1.81 -1.34 18.47
C LYS A 60 3.09 -0.58 18.79
N ASN A 61 4.00 -1.19 19.55
CA ASN A 61 5.28 -0.57 19.89
C ASN A 61 6.17 -0.37 18.65
N LEU A 62 6.17 -1.34 17.72
CA LEU A 62 6.91 -1.23 16.47
C LEU A 62 6.34 -0.11 15.59
N GLN A 63 5.01 -0.05 15.44
CA GLN A 63 4.33 1.01 14.70
C GLN A 63 4.58 2.39 15.33
N GLN A 64 4.51 2.50 16.66
CA GLN A 64 4.80 3.74 17.38
C GLN A 64 6.24 4.21 17.13
N LYS A 65 7.21 3.30 17.21
CA LYS A 65 8.62 3.61 16.93
C LYS A 65 8.80 4.06 15.47
N ASP A 66 8.17 3.37 14.53
CA ASP A 66 8.24 3.72 13.11
C ASP A 66 7.67 5.12 12.86
N ARG A 67 6.57 5.49 13.54
CA ARG A 67 5.99 6.84 13.50
C ARG A 67 6.91 7.89 14.10
N GLU A 68 7.44 7.69 15.29
CA GLU A 68 8.36 8.64 15.93
C GLU A 68 9.60 8.89 15.07
N GLU A 69 10.14 7.84 14.45
CA GLU A 69 11.27 7.97 13.52
C GLU A 69 10.91 8.67 12.21
N ALA A 70 9.67 8.52 11.71
CA ALA A 70 9.19 9.22 10.54
C ALA A 70 8.95 10.71 10.86
N THR A 71 8.25 11.03 11.95
CA THR A 71 8.02 12.39 12.43
C THR A 71 9.32 13.16 12.61
N LYS A 72 10.33 12.55 13.25
CA LYS A 72 11.66 13.18 13.42
C LYS A 72 12.35 13.45 12.09
N LEU A 73 12.29 12.49 11.16
CA LEU A 73 12.95 12.61 9.86
C LEU A 73 12.30 13.68 8.99
N TYR A 74 10.97 13.74 8.99
CA TYR A 74 10.19 14.60 8.11
C TYR A 74 9.74 15.90 8.75
N LYS A 75 10.18 16.24 9.97
CA LYS A 75 9.73 17.45 10.68
C LYS A 75 9.82 18.71 9.81
N SER A 76 10.97 18.98 9.18
CA SER A 76 11.13 20.14 8.28
C SER A 76 10.13 20.13 7.13
N SER A 77 9.93 18.98 6.47
CA SER A 77 8.99 18.88 5.36
C SER A 77 7.53 18.94 5.80
N LEU A 78 7.20 18.51 7.02
CA LEU A 78 5.87 18.72 7.60
C LEU A 78 5.67 20.20 7.95
N GLU A 79 6.68 20.91 8.43
CA GLU A 79 6.58 22.36 8.65
C GLU A 79 6.41 23.13 7.33
N GLU A 80 7.14 22.75 6.27
CA GLU A 80 6.93 23.30 4.92
C GLU A 80 5.52 23.00 4.39
N LEU A 81 5.02 21.79 4.65
CA LEU A 81 3.68 21.39 4.26
C LEU A 81 2.61 22.19 5.02
N TRP A 82 2.79 22.40 6.34
CA TRP A 82 1.93 23.25 7.15
C TRP A 82 1.81 24.65 6.55
N ASP A 83 2.95 25.27 6.21
CA ASP A 83 2.99 26.61 5.64
C ASP A 83 2.25 26.70 4.28
N CYS A 84 2.02 25.54 3.62
CA CYS A 84 1.22 25.45 2.40
C CYS A 84 -0.29 25.31 2.64
N PHE A 85 -0.77 25.07 3.86
CA PHE A 85 -2.21 24.86 4.13
C PHE A 85 -2.77 25.81 5.19
N ASP A 86 -1.96 26.43 6.03
CA ASP A 86 -2.34 27.55 6.89
C ASP A 86 -2.50 28.84 6.04
N ASP A 87 -3.51 28.84 5.17
CA ASP A 87 -3.71 29.82 4.09
C ASP A 87 -3.94 31.22 4.66
N ASN A 88 -4.67 31.30 5.78
CA ASN A 88 -5.02 32.53 6.45
C ASN A 88 -4.00 32.95 7.53
N LYS A 89 -3.01 32.10 7.83
CA LYS A 89 -1.97 32.32 8.84
C LYS A 89 -2.51 32.55 10.25
N ASP A 90 -3.63 31.91 10.58
CA ASP A 90 -4.21 31.98 11.92
C ASP A 90 -3.58 30.97 12.90
N GLY A 91 -2.70 30.09 12.38
CA GLY A 91 -1.99 29.09 13.17
C GLY A 91 -2.82 27.86 13.50
N VAL A 92 -3.99 27.69 12.87
CA VAL A 92 -4.93 26.59 13.10
C VAL A 92 -5.30 25.93 11.78
N LEU A 93 -5.15 24.61 11.70
CA LEU A 93 -5.59 23.86 10.53
C LEU A 93 -7.12 23.67 10.56
N SER A 94 -7.85 24.45 9.76
CA SER A 94 -9.30 24.34 9.65
C SER A 94 -9.75 23.04 8.95
N LEU A 95 -11.05 22.73 9.03
CA LEU A 95 -11.65 21.60 8.30
C LEU A 95 -11.49 21.72 6.78
N GLU A 96 -11.57 22.94 6.25
CA GLU A 96 -11.41 23.20 4.82
C GLU A 96 -9.95 22.99 4.38
N GLU A 97 -8.99 23.52 5.13
CA GLU A 97 -7.56 23.37 4.85
C GLU A 97 -7.10 21.92 4.98
N ASN A 98 -7.55 21.21 6.02
CA ASN A 98 -7.34 19.78 6.14
C ASN A 98 -7.98 19.01 4.95
N GLY A 99 -9.16 19.45 4.48
CA GLY A 99 -9.78 18.89 3.27
C GLY A 99 -8.90 19.01 2.02
N LYS A 100 -8.28 20.18 1.80
CA LYS A 100 -7.32 20.41 0.71
C LYS A 100 -6.06 19.56 0.88
N LEU A 101 -5.52 19.51 2.09
CA LEU A 101 -4.35 18.72 2.46
C LEU A 101 -4.57 17.23 2.20
N MET A 102 -5.64 16.66 2.72
CA MET A 102 -5.98 15.25 2.55
C MET A 102 -6.18 14.90 1.08
N LYS A 103 -6.83 15.79 0.30
CA LYS A 103 -6.95 15.61 -1.14
C LYS A 103 -5.59 15.52 -1.83
N ILE A 104 -4.65 16.42 -1.49
CA ILE A 104 -3.30 16.40 -2.04
C ILE A 104 -2.54 15.14 -1.61
N TYR A 105 -2.63 14.75 -0.33
CA TYR A 105 -2.05 13.51 0.18
C TYR A 105 -2.55 12.28 -0.60
N ILE A 106 -3.85 12.19 -0.85
CA ILE A 106 -4.49 11.11 -1.61
C ILE A 106 -3.97 11.08 -3.06
N GLU A 107 -3.98 12.23 -3.74
CA GLU A 107 -3.54 12.31 -5.14
C GLU A 107 -2.08 11.87 -5.28
N VAL A 108 -1.20 12.39 -4.42
CA VAL A 108 0.23 12.05 -4.46
C VAL A 108 0.49 10.61 -4.02
N SER A 109 -0.21 10.09 -3.00
CA SER A 109 -0.05 8.71 -2.56
C SER A 109 -0.46 7.70 -3.64
N ILE A 110 -1.51 8.01 -4.42
CA ILE A 110 -1.88 7.23 -5.61
C ILE A 110 -0.72 7.24 -6.62
N GLU A 111 -0.20 8.42 -6.98
CA GLU A 111 0.86 8.55 -7.99
C GLU A 111 2.14 7.80 -7.58
N VAL A 112 2.62 8.02 -6.35
CA VAL A 112 3.82 7.35 -5.83
C VAL A 112 3.61 5.84 -5.74
N THR A 113 2.45 5.39 -5.24
CA THR A 113 2.12 3.96 -5.14
C THR A 113 2.06 3.31 -6.51
N GLN A 114 1.47 3.98 -7.51
CA GLN A 114 1.41 3.49 -8.89
C GLN A 114 2.81 3.30 -9.48
N GLN A 115 3.67 4.32 -9.36
CA GLN A 115 5.05 4.24 -9.82
C GLN A 115 5.78 3.06 -9.16
N ARG A 116 5.59 2.89 -7.85
CA ARG A 116 6.26 1.83 -7.10
C ARG A 116 5.73 0.45 -7.42
N ILE A 117 4.42 0.28 -7.60
CA ILE A 117 3.87 -1.00 -8.05
C ILE A 117 4.42 -1.35 -9.42
N GLN A 118 4.50 -0.38 -10.34
CA GLN A 118 5.10 -0.62 -11.66
C GLN A 118 6.57 -1.04 -11.55
N GLU A 119 7.39 -0.33 -10.77
CA GLU A 119 8.81 -0.65 -10.57
C GLU A 119 8.99 -2.04 -9.94
N ASN A 120 8.35 -2.29 -8.80
CA ASN A 120 8.53 -3.52 -8.03
C ASN A 120 7.93 -4.73 -8.73
N PHE A 121 6.78 -4.57 -9.39
CA PHE A 121 6.22 -5.64 -10.19
C PHE A 121 7.11 -5.93 -11.40
N THR A 122 7.58 -4.91 -12.12
CA THR A 122 8.48 -5.11 -13.27
C THR A 122 9.75 -5.83 -12.82
N GLN A 123 10.39 -5.39 -11.74
CA GLN A 123 11.58 -6.04 -11.20
C GLN A 123 11.29 -7.47 -10.71
N GLY A 124 10.23 -7.66 -9.92
CA GLY A 124 9.85 -8.96 -9.37
C GLY A 124 9.54 -9.97 -10.46
N VAL A 125 8.78 -9.57 -11.49
CA VAL A 125 8.43 -10.41 -12.64
C VAL A 125 9.65 -10.71 -13.49
N MET A 126 10.49 -9.70 -13.78
CA MET A 126 11.74 -9.90 -14.53
C MET A 126 12.69 -10.89 -13.84
N ASN A 127 12.73 -10.88 -12.51
CA ASN A 127 13.57 -11.78 -11.72
C ASN A 127 12.95 -13.19 -11.54
N THR A 128 11.63 -13.34 -11.69
CA THR A 128 10.93 -14.61 -11.41
C THR A 128 10.64 -15.42 -12.67
N ILE A 129 10.45 -14.76 -13.82
CA ILE A 129 10.20 -15.44 -15.09
C ILE A 129 11.54 -15.92 -15.67
N PRO A 130 11.75 -17.25 -15.81
CA PRO A 130 12.96 -17.76 -16.43
C PRO A 130 13.03 -17.31 -17.89
N ASP A 131 14.25 -17.15 -18.41
CA ASP A 131 14.45 -16.97 -19.84
C ASP A 131 13.92 -18.16 -20.63
N GLY A 132 13.32 -17.87 -21.80
CA GLY A 132 12.80 -18.90 -22.69
C GLY A 132 11.67 -18.39 -23.60
N PRO A 133 11.13 -19.27 -24.46
CA PRO A 133 10.19 -18.91 -25.53
C PRO A 133 8.90 -18.24 -25.04
N ARG A 134 8.53 -18.46 -23.76
CA ARG A 134 7.30 -17.94 -23.17
C ARG A 134 7.48 -16.65 -22.37
N LYS A 135 8.72 -16.19 -22.15
CA LYS A 135 8.98 -14.99 -21.33
C LYS A 135 8.23 -13.76 -21.85
N ALA A 136 8.18 -13.56 -23.17
CA ALA A 136 7.45 -12.45 -23.78
C ALA A 136 5.93 -12.48 -23.46
N GLN A 137 5.30 -13.65 -23.58
CA GLN A 137 3.88 -13.82 -23.27
C GLN A 137 3.58 -13.55 -21.80
N LEU A 138 4.43 -14.07 -20.90
CA LEU A 138 4.27 -13.87 -19.46
C LEU A 138 4.50 -12.43 -19.05
N MET A 139 5.47 -11.76 -19.66
CA MET A 139 5.69 -10.32 -19.46
C MET A 139 4.50 -9.50 -19.91
N GLU A 140 3.84 -9.89 -21.02
CA GLU A 140 2.69 -9.16 -21.54
C GLU A 140 1.48 -9.25 -20.63
N VAL A 141 1.17 -10.46 -20.16
CA VAL A 141 0.20 -10.71 -19.10
C VAL A 141 0.47 -9.84 -17.87
N ALA A 142 1.72 -9.83 -17.44
CA ALA A 142 2.13 -9.13 -16.24
C ALA A 142 1.92 -7.61 -16.40
N ARG A 143 2.30 -7.05 -17.56
CA ARG A 143 2.02 -5.64 -17.93
C ARG A 143 0.52 -5.33 -17.93
N ASN A 144 -0.31 -6.21 -18.48
CA ASN A 144 -1.75 -6.04 -18.53
C ASN A 144 -2.40 -6.04 -17.13
N VAL A 145 -1.85 -6.80 -16.17
CA VAL A 145 -2.31 -6.72 -14.76
C VAL A 145 -1.88 -5.40 -14.14
N VAL A 146 -0.61 -5.02 -14.28
CA VAL A 146 -0.07 -3.77 -13.70
C VAL A 146 -0.78 -2.54 -14.24
N SER A 147 -1.11 -2.50 -15.53
CA SER A 147 -1.78 -1.34 -16.14
C SER A 147 -3.17 -1.08 -15.54
N LYS A 148 -3.81 -2.10 -14.95
CA LYS A 148 -5.13 -1.98 -14.30
C LYS A 148 -5.05 -1.54 -12.84
N VAL A 149 -3.92 -1.77 -12.17
CA VAL A 149 -3.72 -1.41 -10.75
C VAL A 149 -3.94 0.10 -10.51
N PRO A 150 -3.35 1.02 -11.30
CA PRO A 150 -3.59 2.45 -11.19
C PRO A 150 -5.06 2.87 -11.12
N SER A 151 -5.86 2.38 -12.07
CA SER A 151 -7.28 2.73 -12.17
C SER A 151 -8.07 2.19 -10.98
N TRP A 152 -7.74 0.99 -10.50
CA TRP A 152 -8.39 0.41 -9.33
C TRP A 152 -8.05 1.19 -8.06
N ILE A 153 -6.76 1.46 -7.82
CA ILE A 153 -6.32 2.25 -6.65
C ILE A 153 -7.05 3.59 -6.66
N LYS A 154 -7.01 4.33 -7.77
CA LYS A 154 -7.70 5.62 -7.88
C LYS A 154 -9.19 5.53 -7.53
N LYS A 155 -9.89 4.50 -8.04
CA LYS A 155 -11.31 4.29 -7.77
C LYS A 155 -11.56 3.99 -6.29
N TRP A 156 -10.77 3.10 -5.70
CA TRP A 156 -10.86 2.75 -4.28
C TRP A 156 -10.58 3.98 -3.41
N THR A 157 -9.46 4.67 -3.64
CA THR A 157 -9.06 5.83 -2.85
C THR A 157 -10.11 6.95 -2.95
N THR A 158 -10.70 7.18 -4.13
CA THR A 158 -11.78 8.19 -4.28
C THR A 158 -13.03 7.81 -3.48
N LYS A 159 -13.39 6.52 -3.44
CA LYS A 159 -14.56 6.01 -2.70
C LYS A 159 -14.38 6.16 -1.18
N HIS A 160 -13.17 5.91 -0.67
CA HIS A 160 -12.95 5.80 0.78
C HIS A 160 -12.44 7.10 1.43
N PHE A 161 -11.68 7.92 0.70
CA PHE A 161 -11.02 9.09 1.30
C PHE A 161 -11.61 10.44 0.93
N ASN A 162 -12.45 10.51 -0.11
CA ASN A 162 -13.16 11.75 -0.43
C ASN A 162 -14.48 11.86 0.36
N THR A 163 -14.41 11.57 1.66
CA THR A 163 -15.54 11.64 2.58
C THR A 163 -15.24 12.65 3.68
N ASP A 164 -16.27 13.35 4.14
CA ASP A 164 -16.14 14.24 5.31
C ASP A 164 -15.74 13.45 6.56
N ASP A 165 -16.11 12.18 6.62
CA ASP A 165 -15.70 11.25 7.67
C ASP A 165 -14.18 11.08 7.74
N PHE A 166 -13.48 10.89 6.62
CA PHE A 166 -12.02 10.76 6.62
C PHE A 166 -11.36 12.05 7.11
N ARG A 167 -11.80 13.21 6.60
CA ARG A 167 -11.27 14.53 6.99
C ARG A 167 -11.50 14.82 8.46
N GLY A 168 -12.69 14.50 8.97
CA GLY A 168 -13.02 14.69 10.38
C GLY A 168 -12.21 13.79 11.31
N ARG A 169 -11.98 12.52 10.90
CA ARG A 169 -11.14 11.59 11.66
C ARG A 169 -9.69 12.07 11.74
N THR A 170 -9.11 12.53 10.62
CA THR A 170 -7.71 12.96 10.62
C THR A 170 -7.49 14.18 11.52
N LEU A 171 -8.38 15.18 11.48
CA LEU A 171 -8.32 16.31 12.41
C LEU A 171 -8.44 15.87 13.86
N LYS A 172 -9.41 15.01 14.17
CA LYS A 172 -9.62 14.52 15.53
C LYS A 172 -8.41 13.75 16.09
N THR A 173 -7.68 13.04 15.24
CA THR A 173 -6.45 12.35 15.66
C THR A 173 -5.28 13.32 15.86
N MET A 174 -5.23 14.43 15.11
CA MET A 174 -4.20 15.46 15.28
C MET A 174 -4.46 16.37 16.48
N ASP A 175 -5.72 16.68 16.79
CA ASP A 175 -6.14 17.50 17.94
C ASP A 175 -5.88 16.75 19.27
N VAL A 176 -4.68 16.94 19.82
CA VAL A 176 -4.20 16.21 21.00
C VAL A 176 -4.87 16.73 22.26
N ASN A 177 -5.04 18.05 22.35
CA ASN A 177 -5.61 18.71 23.52
C ASN A 177 -7.16 18.69 23.54
N LYS A 178 -7.80 18.32 22.42
CA LYS A 178 -9.26 18.23 22.20
C LYS A 178 -9.98 19.56 22.29
N ASP A 179 -9.33 20.65 21.91
CA ASP A 179 -9.92 21.99 21.90
C ASP A 179 -10.67 22.31 20.59
N GLY A 180 -10.66 21.38 19.63
CA GLY A 180 -11.29 21.52 18.32
C GLY A 180 -10.42 22.25 17.30
N LYS A 181 -9.16 22.52 17.62
CA LYS A 181 -8.15 23.14 16.76
C LYS A 181 -6.98 22.18 16.60
N VAL A 182 -6.23 22.36 15.52
CA VAL A 182 -4.98 21.63 15.30
C VAL A 182 -3.90 22.66 15.05
N GLU A 183 -2.99 22.82 15.99
CA GLU A 183 -1.85 23.74 15.86
C GLU A 183 -0.68 23.07 15.13
N LYS A 184 0.33 23.88 14.73
CA LYS A 184 1.50 23.39 13.97
C LYS A 184 2.25 22.25 14.65
N GLU A 185 2.43 22.29 15.97
CA GLU A 185 3.14 21.21 16.69
C GLU A 185 2.29 19.92 16.76
N GLU A 186 0.98 20.05 16.95
CA GLU A 186 0.04 18.92 16.89
C GLU A 186 0.04 18.28 15.51
N PHE A 187 -0.07 19.09 14.46
CA PHE A 187 0.04 18.66 13.08
C PHE A 187 1.36 17.91 12.83
N THR A 188 2.50 18.54 13.08
CA THR A 188 3.81 17.96 12.76
C THR A 188 4.08 16.69 13.58
N SER A 189 3.59 16.60 14.82
CA SER A 189 3.78 15.41 15.66
C SER A 189 2.84 14.25 15.34
N LYS A 190 1.59 14.54 14.93
CA LYS A 190 0.52 13.54 14.74
C LYS A 190 0.13 13.25 13.28
N PHE A 191 0.65 13.98 12.30
CA PHE A 191 0.26 13.83 10.89
C PHE A 191 0.25 12.37 10.40
N PHE A 192 1.33 11.62 10.60
CA PHE A 192 1.42 10.23 10.15
C PHE A 192 0.46 9.29 10.88
N GLU A 193 0.21 9.53 12.17
CA GLU A 193 -0.78 8.78 12.96
C GLU A 193 -2.19 9.03 12.44
N ALA A 194 -2.53 10.30 12.21
CA ALA A 194 -3.83 10.69 11.70
C ALA A 194 -4.15 10.13 10.32
N VAL A 195 -3.17 10.17 9.42
CA VAL A 195 -3.31 9.57 8.09
C VAL A 195 -3.49 8.06 8.18
N GLN A 196 -2.66 7.37 8.96
CA GLN A 196 -2.71 5.92 9.11
C GLN A 196 -4.03 5.44 9.73
N ASP A 197 -4.49 6.11 10.79
CA ASP A 197 -5.74 5.78 11.48
C ASP A 197 -6.97 6.05 10.60
N GLY A 198 -6.87 6.99 9.66
CA GLY A 198 -7.94 7.30 8.73
C GLY A 198 -8.14 6.23 7.64
N ILE A 199 -7.14 5.36 7.42
CA ILE A 199 -7.10 4.34 6.36
C ILE A 199 -7.52 2.96 6.90
N ASP A 200 -8.62 2.41 6.38
CA ASP A 200 -8.98 1.00 6.63
C ASP A 200 -8.23 0.07 5.66
N TYR A 201 -7.02 -0.33 6.06
CA TYR A 201 -6.21 -1.27 5.29
C TYR A 201 -6.85 -2.66 5.15
N SER A 202 -7.74 -3.05 6.08
CA SER A 202 -8.38 -4.36 6.03
C SER A 202 -9.38 -4.42 4.88
N GLU A 203 -10.14 -3.34 4.67
CA GLU A 203 -11.05 -3.20 3.54
C GLU A 203 -10.27 -3.10 2.22
N MET A 204 -9.21 -2.28 2.16
CA MET A 204 -8.34 -2.18 0.97
C MET A 204 -7.79 -3.55 0.56
N SER A 205 -7.27 -4.30 1.53
CA SER A 205 -6.69 -5.63 1.34
C SER A 205 -7.73 -6.63 0.81
N GLN A 206 -8.96 -6.61 1.33
CA GLN A 206 -10.05 -7.47 0.87
C GLN A 206 -10.49 -7.13 -0.56
N GLU A 207 -10.71 -5.85 -0.87
CA GLU A 207 -11.12 -5.42 -2.20
C GLU A 207 -10.01 -5.69 -3.24
N MET A 208 -8.75 -5.43 -2.88
CA MET A 208 -7.61 -5.71 -3.74
C MET A 208 -7.50 -7.21 -4.03
N SER A 209 -7.66 -8.04 -2.99
CA SER A 209 -7.70 -9.50 -3.13
C SER A 209 -8.81 -9.93 -4.09
N ALA A 210 -10.03 -9.45 -3.88
CA ALA A 210 -11.18 -9.80 -4.69
C ALA A 210 -11.02 -9.37 -6.16
N HIS A 211 -10.35 -8.23 -6.41
CA HIS A 211 -10.16 -7.70 -7.76
C HIS A 211 -9.01 -8.38 -8.51
N PHE A 212 -7.85 -8.55 -7.86
CA PHE A 212 -6.63 -9.00 -8.55
C PHE A 212 -6.32 -10.48 -8.40
N LEU A 213 -6.75 -11.16 -7.32
CA LEU A 213 -6.48 -12.60 -7.21
C LEU A 213 -7.06 -13.41 -8.37
N PRO A 214 -8.29 -13.15 -8.89
CA PRO A 214 -8.79 -13.87 -10.05
C PRO A 214 -7.94 -13.66 -11.30
N MET A 215 -7.48 -12.42 -11.54
CA MET A 215 -6.59 -12.11 -12.66
C MET A 215 -5.27 -12.86 -12.52
N LEU A 216 -4.62 -12.77 -11.36
CA LEU A 216 -3.35 -13.43 -11.10
C LEU A 216 -3.47 -14.96 -11.10
N GLN A 217 -4.56 -15.53 -10.60
CA GLN A 217 -4.77 -16.97 -10.57
C GLN A 217 -4.93 -17.55 -11.98
N VAL A 218 -5.80 -16.98 -12.82
CA VAL A 218 -6.02 -17.49 -14.19
C VAL A 218 -4.71 -17.46 -15.00
N GLU A 219 -3.98 -16.37 -14.86
CA GLU A 219 -2.72 -16.10 -15.57
C GLU A 219 -1.57 -16.98 -15.05
N MET A 220 -1.37 -17.05 -13.73
CA MET A 220 -0.37 -17.95 -13.12
C MET A 220 -0.67 -19.42 -13.32
N PHE A 221 -1.96 -19.80 -13.38
CA PHE A 221 -2.34 -21.15 -13.76
C PHE A 221 -1.92 -21.45 -15.20
N ALA A 222 -2.08 -20.52 -16.14
CA ALA A 222 -1.58 -20.70 -17.50
C ALA A 222 -0.04 -20.87 -17.51
N VAL A 223 0.70 -20.13 -16.67
CA VAL A 223 2.16 -20.25 -16.54
C VAL A 223 2.58 -21.58 -15.91
N ALA A 224 1.93 -22.00 -14.82
CA ALA A 224 2.23 -23.24 -14.13
C ALA A 224 1.87 -24.46 -15.01
N TYR A 225 0.74 -24.40 -15.70
CA TYR A 225 0.31 -25.37 -16.71
C TYR A 225 1.34 -25.50 -17.83
N ALA A 226 1.83 -24.36 -18.33
CA ALA A 226 2.90 -24.28 -19.31
C ALA A 226 4.22 -24.92 -18.83
N ARG A 227 4.60 -24.72 -17.56
CA ARG A 227 5.85 -25.25 -16.98
C ARG A 227 5.80 -26.74 -16.69
N MET A 228 4.62 -27.30 -16.39
CA MET A 228 4.55 -28.66 -15.85
C MET A 228 4.47 -29.77 -16.90
N HIS A 229 4.24 -29.51 -18.20
CA HIS A 229 3.84 -30.56 -19.16
C HIS A 229 2.81 -31.53 -18.54
N ALA A 230 1.92 -30.98 -17.72
CA ALA A 230 1.04 -31.70 -16.83
C ALA A 230 -0.38 -31.56 -17.35
N VAL A 231 -1.10 -32.67 -17.34
CA VAL A 231 -2.55 -32.65 -17.50
C VAL A 231 -3.12 -32.12 -16.19
N CYS A 232 -3.70 -30.93 -16.24
CA CYS A 232 -4.52 -30.38 -15.16
C CYS A 232 -5.98 -30.44 -15.61
N SER A 233 -6.83 -31.12 -14.84
CA SER A 233 -8.28 -31.07 -15.06
C SER A 233 -8.91 -30.12 -14.06
N LEU A 234 -9.60 -29.11 -14.54
CA LEU A 234 -10.50 -28.30 -13.72
C LEU A 234 -11.82 -29.05 -13.59
N SER A 235 -12.25 -29.31 -12.36
CA SER A 235 -13.65 -29.65 -12.13
C SER A 235 -14.48 -28.38 -12.33
N PRO A 236 -15.53 -28.38 -13.18
CA PRO A 236 -16.37 -27.21 -13.40
C PRO A 236 -17.07 -26.72 -12.13
N THR A 237 -17.23 -27.58 -11.12
CA THR A 237 -18.02 -27.32 -9.91
C THR A 237 -17.24 -27.51 -8.61
N ALA A 238 -16.09 -28.20 -8.61
CA ALA A 238 -15.35 -28.42 -7.37
C ALA A 238 -14.31 -27.32 -7.09
N PRO A 239 -14.11 -26.91 -5.83
CA PRO A 239 -13.10 -25.93 -5.43
C PRO A 239 -11.68 -26.51 -5.42
N VAL A 240 -11.43 -27.61 -6.13
CA VAL A 240 -10.17 -28.36 -6.09
C VAL A 240 -9.59 -28.45 -7.49
N LEU A 241 -8.33 -28.07 -7.62
CA LEU A 241 -7.56 -28.20 -8.84
C LEU A 241 -6.54 -29.34 -8.68
N LEU A 242 -6.58 -30.27 -9.61
CA LEU A 242 -5.71 -31.45 -9.67
C LEU A 242 -4.61 -31.21 -10.70
N CYS A 243 -3.36 -31.20 -10.25
CA CYS A 243 -2.19 -31.18 -11.13
C CYS A 243 -1.45 -32.51 -11.04
N SER A 244 -1.28 -33.20 -12.17
CA SER A 244 -0.44 -34.40 -12.29
C SER A 244 0.93 -34.03 -12.85
N SER A 245 2.02 -34.22 -12.09
CA SER A 245 3.37 -33.95 -12.62
C SER A 245 4.01 -35.19 -13.27
N ARG A 246 5.07 -34.98 -14.07
CA ARG A 246 5.89 -36.08 -14.63
C ARG A 246 6.46 -37.04 -13.58
N THR A 247 6.58 -36.63 -12.31
CA THR A 247 7.01 -37.51 -11.21
C THR A 247 5.88 -38.40 -10.68
N LYS A 248 4.75 -38.48 -11.40
CA LYS A 248 3.52 -39.20 -10.99
C LYS A 248 2.94 -38.72 -9.66
N SER A 249 3.29 -37.50 -9.24
CA SER A 249 2.70 -36.87 -8.07
C SER A 249 1.49 -36.04 -8.47
N THR A 250 0.34 -36.35 -7.90
CA THR A 250 -0.87 -35.52 -7.98
C THR A 250 -0.84 -34.50 -6.84
N ARG A 251 -1.09 -33.23 -7.16
CA ARG A 251 -1.25 -32.15 -6.17
C ARG A 251 -2.67 -31.61 -6.25
N CYS A 252 -3.31 -31.49 -5.10
CA CYS A 252 -4.65 -30.91 -4.95
C CYS A 252 -4.52 -29.49 -4.39
N TRP A 253 -5.00 -28.51 -5.15
CA TRP A 253 -5.06 -27.10 -4.76
C TRP A 253 -6.48 -26.70 -4.44
N HIS A 254 -6.73 -26.27 -3.21
CA HIS A 254 -8.06 -25.80 -2.80
C HIS A 254 -8.21 -24.31 -3.15
N ARG A 255 -9.03 -24.00 -4.16
CA ARG A 255 -9.27 -22.66 -4.72
C ARG A 255 -9.64 -21.63 -3.66
N ASN A 256 -10.54 -21.98 -2.74
CA ASN A 256 -11.04 -21.05 -1.73
C ASN A 256 -10.12 -20.88 -0.51
N ARG A 257 -9.14 -21.77 -0.32
CA ARG A 257 -8.27 -21.76 0.86
C ARG A 257 -6.79 -21.50 0.52
N GLY A 258 -6.42 -21.51 -0.76
CA GLY A 258 -5.03 -21.39 -1.20
C GLY A 258 -4.11 -22.49 -0.64
N GLN A 259 -4.66 -23.65 -0.28
CA GLN A 259 -3.89 -24.74 0.34
C GLN A 259 -3.61 -25.84 -0.68
N CYS A 260 -2.33 -26.21 -0.81
CA CYS A 260 -1.91 -27.41 -1.50
C CYS A 260 -1.89 -28.57 -0.49
N SER A 261 -2.67 -29.62 -0.71
CA SER A 261 -2.62 -30.84 0.11
C SER A 261 -1.50 -31.75 -0.39
N ARG A 262 -0.26 -31.34 -0.09
CA ARG A 262 0.94 -32.17 0.09
C ARG A 262 2.01 -31.28 0.71
N GLU A 263 2.55 -31.68 1.85
CA GLU A 263 3.58 -30.97 2.61
C GLU A 263 4.78 -30.60 1.71
N GLY A 264 5.18 -29.33 1.73
CA GLY A 264 6.30 -28.81 0.94
C GLY A 264 6.03 -27.46 0.29
N SER A 265 6.04 -26.42 1.13
CA SER A 265 6.22 -24.97 0.87
C SER A 265 6.20 -24.44 -0.59
N VAL A 266 5.21 -23.59 -0.89
CA VAL A 266 5.40 -22.28 -1.56
C VAL A 266 4.29 -21.34 -1.05
N ARG A 267 4.48 -20.71 0.11
CA ARG A 267 3.57 -19.67 0.65
C ARG A 267 4.21 -18.28 0.78
N LEU A 268 5.53 -18.17 0.61
CA LEU A 268 6.22 -16.94 0.99
C LEU A 268 5.99 -15.78 0.00
N SER A 269 6.05 -15.98 -1.32
CA SER A 269 6.18 -14.85 -2.25
C SER A 269 4.96 -13.91 -2.33
N PHE A 270 3.74 -14.42 -2.17
CA PHE A 270 2.52 -13.59 -2.20
C PHE A 270 2.20 -12.91 -0.88
N PHE A 271 2.58 -13.53 0.24
CA PHE A 271 2.44 -12.93 1.56
C PHE A 271 3.35 -11.71 1.69
N PHE A 272 4.52 -11.73 1.04
CA PHE A 272 5.40 -10.56 0.96
C PHE A 272 4.82 -9.43 0.12
N LEU A 273 4.17 -9.67 -1.04
CA LEU A 273 3.51 -8.59 -1.80
C LEU A 273 2.34 -7.97 -1.02
N PHE A 274 1.58 -8.79 -0.27
CA PHE A 274 0.48 -8.33 0.58
C PHE A 274 0.94 -7.59 1.83
N LEU A 275 1.94 -8.11 2.57
CA LEU A 275 2.56 -7.37 3.67
C LEU A 275 3.26 -6.11 3.16
N TRP A 276 3.85 -6.16 1.97
CA TRP A 276 4.50 -5.00 1.38
C TRP A 276 3.46 -3.93 1.07
N LEU A 277 2.37 -4.24 0.33
CA LEU A 277 1.28 -3.27 0.07
C LEU A 277 0.57 -2.79 1.34
N ALA A 278 0.43 -3.64 2.37
CA ALA A 278 -0.14 -3.28 3.67
C ALA A 278 0.83 -2.49 4.58
N ASN A 279 2.13 -2.44 4.28
CA ASN A 279 3.13 -1.61 4.96
C ASN A 279 3.62 -0.44 4.07
N MET A 280 3.10 -0.27 2.85
CA MET A 280 3.53 0.75 1.87
C MET A 280 2.70 2.03 1.91
N VAL A 281 1.56 2.01 2.61
CA VAL A 281 0.63 3.13 2.81
C VAL A 281 0.38 3.23 4.30
#